data_AF-A0A662FS78-F1
#
_entry.id   AF-A0A662FS78-F1
#
_cell.length_a   1.000
_cell.length_b   1.000
_cell.length_c   1.000
_cell.angle_alpha   90.00
_cell.angle_beta   90.00
_cell.angle_gamma   90.00
#
_symmetry.space_group_name_H-M   'P 1'
#
loop_
_entity.id
_entity.type
_entity.pdbx_description
1 polymer ?
#
loop_
_entity_poly.entity_id
_entity_poly.type
_entity_poly.pdbx_seq_one_letter_code
_entity_poly.pdbx_strand_id
1 'polypeptide(L)' 'MDTNKFLGELIYTPEKATGEAISKVESHTPKIEAPDVVKANEPFEL' A
#
# COMPACT_ATOMS: atom_id res chain seq x y z
N MET A 1 -24.57 -4.32 -9.57
CA MET A 1 -23.10 -4.25 -9.37
C MET A 1 -22.54 -3.58 -10.60
N ASP A 2 -21.91 -2.41 -10.46
CA ASP A 2 -21.28 -1.74 -11.59
C ASP A 2 -20.13 -2.61 -12.12
N THR A 3 -20.32 -3.16 -13.31
CA THR A 3 -19.36 -4.06 -13.98
C THR A 3 -18.25 -3.31 -14.72
N ASN A 4 -18.23 -1.97 -14.62
CA ASN A 4 -17.34 -1.09 -15.38
C ASN A 4 -16.38 -0.30 -14.49
N LYS A 5 -15.86 -0.94 -13.43
CA LYS A 5 -14.75 -0.41 -12.63
C LYS A 5 -13.44 -0.94 -13.17
N PHE A 6 -12.44 -0.06 -13.32
CA PHE A 6 -11.10 -0.50 -13.66
C PHE A 6 -10.50 -1.28 -12.50
N LEU A 7 -9.70 -2.31 -12.79
CA LEU A 7 -9.06 -3.16 -11.77
C LEU A 7 -8.29 -2.35 -10.72
N GLY A 8 -7.64 -1.26 -11.14
CA GLY A 8 -6.88 -0.37 -10.24
C GLY A 8 -7.74 0.31 -9.17
N GLU A 9 -9.03 0.55 -9.42
CA GLU A 9 -9.94 1.17 -8.45
C GLU A 9 -10.32 0.24 -7.29
N LEU A 10 -10.07 -1.06 -7.46
CA LEU A 10 -10.32 -2.08 -6.44
C LEU A 10 -9.17 -2.18 -5.43
N ILE A 11 -8.00 -1.61 -5.73
CA ILE A 11 -6.85 -1.60 -4.84
C ILE A 11 -7.12 -0.63 -3.68
N TYR A 12 -6.93 -1.11 -2.45
CA TYR A 12 -7.00 -0.26 -1.27
C TYR A 12 -5.67 0.47 -1.11
N THR A 13 -5.64 1.72 -1.55
CA THR A 13 -4.49 2.61 -1.30
C THR A 13 -4.37 2.87 0.21
N PRO A 14 -3.17 3.21 0.73
CA PRO A 14 -2.97 3.48 2.16
C PRO A 14 -3.93 4.55 2.72
N GLU A 15 -4.25 5.58 1.92
CA GLU A 15 -5.15 6.66 2.29
C GLU A 15 -6.58 6.14 2.48
N LYS A 16 -7.03 5.26 1.58
CA LYS A 16 -8.36 4.63 1.67
C LYS A 16 -8.44 3.61 2.78
N ALA A 17 -7.42 2.74 2.90
CA ALA A 17 -7.38 1.64 3.85
C ALA A 17 -7.52 2.12 5.32
N THR A 18 -6.99 3.29 5.65
CA THR A 18 -7.07 3.85 7.02
C THR A 18 -8.51 4.12 7.48
N GLY A 19 -9.43 4.41 6.56
CA GLY A 19 -10.84 4.67 6.88
C GLY A 19 -11.71 3.41 7.00
N GLU A 20 -11.19 2.25 6.62
CA GLU A 20 -11.97 1.02 6.56
C GLU A 20 -12.24 0.43 7.94
N ALA A 21 -13.44 -0.10 8.15
CA ALA A 21 -13.83 -0.67 9.44
C ALA A 21 -12.92 -1.84 9.86
N ILE A 22 -12.45 -2.65 8.91
CA ILE A 22 -11.55 -3.78 9.15
C ILE A 22 -10.19 -3.33 9.70
N SER A 23 -9.73 -2.14 9.32
CA SER A 23 -8.45 -1.57 9.77
C SER A 23 -8.44 -1.21 11.26
N LYS A 24 -9.59 -1.22 11.93
CA LYS A 24 -9.69 -1.06 13.39
C LYS A 24 -9.28 -2.32 14.17
N VAL A 25 -9.27 -3.48 13.51
CA VAL A 25 -8.99 -4.77 14.15
C VAL A 25 -7.75 -5.45 13.56
N GLU A 26 -7.45 -5.24 12.27
CA GLU A 26 -6.31 -5.85 11.59
C GLU A 26 -5.76 -4.96 10.46
N SER A 27 -4.44 -4.86 10.36
CA SER A 27 -3.77 -4.07 9.33
C SER A 27 -3.40 -4.92 8.12
N HIS A 28 -3.84 -4.49 6.94
CA HIS A 28 -3.52 -5.12 5.66
C HIS A 28 -2.58 -4.27 4.79
N THR A 29 -2.43 -2.97 5.11
CA THR A 29 -1.47 -2.11 4.43
C THR A 29 -0.05 -2.55 4.79
N PRO A 30 0.78 -2.99 3.82
CA PRO A 30 2.16 -3.38 4.10
C PRO A 30 2.98 -2.19 4.60
N LYS A 31 3.90 -2.45 5.52
CA LYS A 31 4.94 -1.50 5.91
C LYS A 31 6.16 -1.71 5.02
N ILE A 32 6.66 -0.64 4.40
CA ILE A 32 7.89 -0.66 3.61
C ILE A 32 9.01 -0.07 4.47
N GLU A 33 10.07 -0.83 4.73
CA GLU A 33 11.24 -0.38 5.48
C GLU A 33 12.43 -0.28 4.53
N ALA A 34 12.74 0.95 4.10
CA ALA A 34 13.85 1.20 3.16
C ALA A 34 14.60 2.47 3.55
N PRO A 35 15.88 2.61 3.15
CA PRO A 35 16.58 3.88 3.26
C PRO A 35 15.88 4.97 2.42
N ASP A 36 15.78 6.18 2.97
CA ASP A 36 15.19 7.33 2.26
C ASP A 36 16.01 7.73 1.01
N VAL A 37 17.33 7.52 1.07
CA VAL A 37 18.28 7.85 0.01
C VAL A 37 19.28 6.73 -0.13
N VAL A 38 19.53 6.31 -1.37
CA VAL A 38 20.57 5.34 -1.74
C VAL A 38 21.48 5.94 -2.80
N LYS A 39 22.72 5.44 -2.88
CA LYS A 39 23.63 5.79 -3.98
C LYS A 39 23.38 4.87 -5.17
N ALA A 40 23.67 5.38 -6.36
CA ALA A 40 23.56 4.58 -7.58
C ALA A 40 24.51 3.38 -7.53
N ASN A 41 24.00 2.19 -7.88
CA ASN A 41 24.72 0.91 -7.91
C ASN A 41 25.22 0.39 -6.55
N GLU A 42 24.78 0.96 -5.42
CA GLU A 42 25.03 0.37 -4.10
C GLU A 42 23.84 -0.52 -3.68
N PRO A 43 24.06 -1.78 -3.24
CA PRO A 43 22.98 -2.64 -2.76
C PRO A 43 22.41 -2.13 -1.44
N PHE A 44 21.12 -2.37 -1.21
CA PHE A 44 20.42 -2.06 0.05
C PHE A 44 19.32 -3.10 0.32
N GLU A 45 18.87 -3.16 1.58
CA GLU A 45 17.81 -4.06 2.03
C GLU A 45 16.43 -3.37 2.00
N LEU A 46 15.37 -4.18 1.83
CA LEU A 46 13.96 -3.77 1.80
C LEU A 46 13.12 -4.62 2.76
#